data_AF-A0A6V7KLV4-F1
#
_entry.id   AF-A0A6V7KLV4-F1
#
_cell.length_a   1.000
_cell.length_b   1.000
_cell.length_c   1.000
_cell.angle_alpha   90.00
_cell.angle_beta   90.00
_cell.angle_gamma   90.00
#
_symmetry.space_group_name_H-M   'P 1'
#
loop_
_entity.id
_entity.type
_entity.pdbx_description
1 polymer ?
#
loop_
_entity_poly.entity_id
_entity_poly.type
_entity_poly.pdbx_seq_one_letter_code
_entity_poly.pdbx_strand_id
1 'polypeptide(L)'
;GWNTSDPTIVSVGSPSAPVTKMISISGKLWCSCHNTVKVLNINTLEMEHTLNVSGDNSRPISCMATSGGIGVWISLHNSAVLKLYQANTYECLTEINIAPAVTKMLS
;
A
#
# COMPACT_ATOMS: atom_id res chain seq x y z
N GLY A 1 26.94 11.26 9.65
CA GLY A 1 26.59 10.95 8.24
C GLY A 1 25.83 9.64 8.19
N TRP A 2 25.32 9.24 7.03
CA TRP A 2 24.68 7.93 6.84
C TRP A 2 25.72 6.81 6.88
N ASN A 3 25.45 5.71 7.59
CA ASN A 3 26.29 4.50 7.57
C ASN A 3 25.82 3.58 6.44
N THR A 4 26.47 3.65 5.28
CA THR A 4 26.15 2.81 4.12
C THR A 4 26.94 1.50 4.08
N SER A 5 27.87 1.29 5.02
CA SER A 5 28.72 0.08 5.05
C SER A 5 28.08 -1.11 5.78
N ASP A 6 27.06 -0.88 6.60
CA ASP A 6 26.41 -1.92 7.39
C ASP A 6 24.87 -1.78 7.31
N PRO A 7 24.25 -2.17 6.19
CA PRO A 7 22.80 -2.07 6.03
C PRO A 7 22.08 -3.23 6.73
N THR A 8 20.91 -2.94 7.32
CA THR A 8 19.99 -4.00 7.78
C THR A 8 19.12 -4.48 6.64
N ILE A 9 18.99 -5.80 6.49
CA ILE A 9 18.19 -6.44 5.45
C ILE A 9 16.94 -7.06 6.07
N VAL A 10 15.77 -6.70 5.53
CA VAL A 10 14.47 -7.26 5.93
C VAL A 10 13.79 -7.87 4.72
N SER A 11 13.35 -9.12 4.85
CA SER A 11 12.59 -9.79 3.80
C SER A 11 11.12 -9.33 3.86
N VAL A 12 10.62 -8.76 2.75
CA VAL A 12 9.25 -8.24 2.66
C VAL A 12 8.47 -8.99 1.59
N GLY A 13 8.88 -8.85 0.32
CA GLY A 13 8.25 -9.53 -0.82
C GLY A 13 8.86 -10.90 -1.13
N SER A 14 8.46 -11.47 -2.25
CA SER A 14 9.03 -12.69 -2.83
C SER A 14 9.39 -12.47 -4.31
N PRO A 15 10.11 -13.39 -4.97
CA PRO A 15 10.34 -13.30 -6.41
C PRO A 15 9.03 -13.29 -7.23
N SER A 16 7.97 -13.95 -6.77
CA SER A 16 6.65 -13.97 -7.42
C SER A 16 5.77 -12.77 -7.06
N ALA A 17 6.07 -12.07 -5.96
CA ALA A 17 5.35 -10.89 -5.50
C ALA A 17 6.35 -9.86 -4.93
N PRO A 18 7.14 -9.20 -5.79
CA PRO A 18 8.15 -8.25 -5.35
C PRO A 18 7.50 -7.01 -4.74
N VAL A 19 8.27 -6.22 -3.99
CA VAL A 19 7.83 -4.91 -3.52
C VAL A 19 7.75 -3.96 -4.71
N THR A 20 6.59 -3.37 -4.98
CA THR A 20 6.37 -2.49 -6.16
C THR A 20 6.11 -1.02 -5.80
N LYS A 21 5.69 -0.73 -4.56
CA LYS A 21 5.51 0.59 -3.98
C LYS A 21 5.86 0.54 -2.50
N MET A 22 6.37 1.64 -1.98
CA MET A 22 6.63 1.83 -0.57
C MET A 22 6.19 3.23 -0.13
N ILE A 23 5.60 3.34 1.06
CA ILE A 23 5.24 4.63 1.65
C ILE A 23 5.46 4.59 3.16
N SER A 24 6.08 5.63 3.69
CA SER A 24 6.31 5.78 5.13
C SER A 24 5.17 6.59 5.75
N ILE A 25 4.54 6.06 6.80
CA ILE A 25 3.43 6.71 7.50
C ILE A 25 3.33 6.20 8.94
N SER A 26 3.15 7.12 9.90
CA SER A 26 2.89 6.80 11.31
C SER A 26 3.90 5.81 11.96
N GLY A 27 5.19 5.98 11.65
CA GLY A 27 6.25 5.11 12.17
C GLY A 27 6.33 3.73 11.49
N LYS A 28 5.66 3.56 10.35
CA LYS A 28 5.57 2.29 9.63
C LYS A 28 5.94 2.49 8.17
N LEU A 29 6.52 1.45 7.56
CA LEU A 29 6.75 1.35 6.13
C LEU A 29 5.73 0.39 5.53
N TRP A 30 4.87 0.89 4.66
CA TRP A 30 3.88 0.10 3.95
C TRP A 30 4.45 -0.28 2.58
N CYS A 31 4.53 -1.57 2.29
CA CYS A 31 5.11 -2.11 1.07
C CYS A 31 4.07 -2.90 0.28
N SER A 32 3.79 -2.54 -0.97
CA SER A 32 2.90 -3.34 -1.81
C SER A 32 3.62 -4.54 -2.41
N CYS A 33 3.05 -5.73 -2.26
CA CYS A 33 3.48 -6.96 -2.91
C CYS A 33 2.26 -7.58 -3.60
N HIS A 34 2.20 -7.49 -4.93
CA HIS A 34 1.02 -7.86 -5.71
C HIS A 34 -0.24 -7.11 -5.23
N ASN A 35 -1.30 -7.81 -4.80
CA ASN A 35 -2.53 -7.21 -4.27
C ASN A 35 -2.54 -7.03 -2.74
N THR A 36 -1.38 -7.25 -2.10
CA THR A 36 -1.22 -7.18 -0.64
C THR A 36 -0.37 -5.98 -0.24
N VAL A 37 -0.61 -5.42 0.95
CA VAL A 37 0.35 -4.51 1.60
C VAL A 37 0.90 -5.18 2.84
N LYS A 38 2.22 -5.17 2.96
CA LYS A 38 2.96 -5.57 4.16
C LYS A 38 3.37 -4.33 4.93
N VAL A 39 3.06 -4.31 6.22
CA VAL A 39 3.34 -3.18 7.11
C VAL A 39 4.50 -3.55 8.02
N LEU A 40 5.59 -2.78 7.93
CA LEU A 40 6.82 -2.96 8.68
C LEU A 40 6.96 -1.83 9.72
N ASN A 41 7.27 -2.16 10.97
CA ASN A 41 7.67 -1.16 11.95
C ASN A 41 9.10 -0.67 11.63
N ILE A 42 9.32 0.64 11.49
CA ILE A 42 10.64 1.15 11.10
C ILE A 42 11.65 1.19 12.26
N ASN A 43 11.20 1.04 13.51
CA ASN A 43 12.04 1.01 14.69
C ASN A 43 12.46 -0.42 15.05
N THR A 44 11.50 -1.37 15.06
CA THR A 44 11.78 -2.78 15.39
C THR A 44 12.20 -3.61 14.17
N LEU A 45 11.90 -3.12 12.96
CA LEU A 45 12.13 -3.84 11.69
C LEU A 45 11.35 -5.16 11.60
N GLU A 46 10.25 -5.27 12.35
CA GLU A 46 9.35 -6.42 12.33
C GLU A 46 8.09 -6.16 11.48
N MET A 47 7.58 -7.22 10.87
CA MET A 47 6.34 -7.16 10.09
C MET A 47 5.13 -7.14 11.02
N GLU A 48 4.48 -5.99 11.14
CA GLU A 48 3.33 -5.79 12.03
C GLU A 48 2.02 -6.33 11.43
N HIS A 49 1.87 -6.23 10.10
CA HIS A 49 0.61 -6.58 9.46
C HIS A 49 0.77 -6.96 7.98
N THR A 50 -0.21 -7.72 7.47
CA THR A 50 -0.40 -7.96 6.04
C THR A 50 -1.87 -7.82 5.71
N LEU A 51 -2.19 -6.90 4.79
CA LEU A 51 -3.56 -6.63 4.34
C LEU A 51 -3.74 -7.02 2.88
N ASN A 52 -4.87 -7.65 2.57
CA ASN A 52 -5.30 -7.92 1.20
C ASN A 52 -6.23 -6.80 0.74
N VAL A 53 -5.87 -6.09 -0.33
CA VAL A 53 -6.64 -4.91 -0.78
C VAL A 53 -7.92 -5.30 -1.51
N SER A 54 -7.94 -6.48 -2.12
CA SER A 54 -9.10 -7.08 -2.81
C SER A 54 -9.20 -8.57 -2.54
N GLY A 55 -10.44 -9.10 -2.57
CA GLY A 55 -10.69 -10.53 -2.64
C GLY A 55 -10.35 -11.15 -4.01
N ASP A 56 -10.29 -10.31 -5.06
CA ASP A 56 -9.72 -10.70 -6.36
C ASP A 56 -8.19 -10.62 -6.29
N ASN A 57 -7.54 -11.78 -6.24
CA ASN A 57 -6.09 -11.90 -6.18
C ASN A 57 -5.39 -11.71 -7.53
N SER A 58 -6.10 -11.38 -8.61
CA SER A 58 -5.48 -11.20 -9.93
C SER A 58 -4.92 -9.78 -10.16
N ARG A 59 -5.33 -8.80 -9.36
CA ARG A 59 -5.07 -7.37 -9.62
C ARG A 59 -4.01 -6.82 -8.68
N PRO A 60 -2.79 -6.54 -9.16
CA PRO A 60 -1.79 -5.91 -8.31
C PRO A 60 -2.17 -4.47 -7.95
N ILE A 61 -1.64 -4.00 -6.84
CA ILE A 61 -1.68 -2.60 -6.43
C ILE A 61 -0.90 -1.76 -7.44
N SER A 62 -1.56 -0.75 -8.00
CA SER A 62 -0.96 0.17 -8.97
C SER A 62 -0.29 1.35 -8.28
N CYS A 63 -0.95 1.97 -7.30
CA CYS A 63 -0.46 3.15 -6.58
C CYS A 63 -0.85 3.14 -5.10
N MET A 64 -0.04 3.85 -4.30
CA MET A 64 -0.28 4.15 -2.89
C MET A 64 0.04 5.63 -2.63
N ALA A 65 -0.80 6.32 -1.87
CA ALA A 65 -0.60 7.74 -1.55
C ALA A 65 -1.06 8.06 -0.12
N THR A 66 -0.30 8.88 0.61
CA THR A 66 -0.68 9.28 1.97
C THR A 66 -1.78 10.32 1.95
N SER A 67 -2.75 10.21 2.86
CA SER A 67 -3.67 11.27 3.22
C SER A 67 -3.26 11.85 4.58
N GLY A 68 -2.43 12.89 4.58
CA GLY A 68 -2.14 13.69 5.77
C GLY A 68 -1.61 12.94 7.01
N GLY A 69 -0.92 11.81 6.82
CA GLY A 69 -0.36 11.01 7.91
C GLY A 69 -1.37 10.14 8.69
N ILE A 70 -2.65 10.13 8.30
CA ILE A 70 -3.71 9.36 8.99
C ILE A 70 -4.21 8.15 8.19
N GLY A 71 -4.00 8.15 6.88
CA GLY A 71 -4.43 7.05 6.02
C GLY A 71 -3.66 6.94 4.72
N VAL A 72 -3.88 5.84 4.03
CA VAL A 72 -3.26 5.50 2.75
C VAL A 72 -4.34 5.18 1.72
N TRP A 73 -4.38 5.96 0.64
CA TRP A 73 -5.15 5.64 -0.54
C TRP A 73 -4.43 4.58 -1.36
N ILE A 74 -5.18 3.56 -1.80
CA ILE A 74 -4.66 2.46 -2.61
C ILE A 74 -5.54 2.28 -3.84
N SER A 75 -4.90 2.10 -5.00
CA SER A 75 -5.53 1.73 -6.26
C SER A 75 -5.05 0.36 -6.74
N LEU A 76 -5.91 -0.35 -7.46
CA LEU A 76 -5.58 -1.62 -8.10
C LEU A 76 -5.58 -1.47 -9.62
N HIS A 77 -4.78 -2.29 -10.31
CA HIS A 77 -4.84 -2.38 -11.76
C HIS A 77 -6.24 -2.78 -12.25
N ASN A 78 -6.68 -2.13 -13.33
CA ASN A 78 -7.98 -2.33 -13.99
C ASN A 78 -9.20 -2.14 -13.07
N SER A 79 -9.04 -1.47 -11.92
CA SER A 79 -10.13 -1.13 -11.01
C SER A 79 -10.48 0.35 -11.11
N ALA A 80 -11.77 0.67 -11.15
CA ALA A 80 -12.25 2.04 -10.97
C ALA A 80 -12.49 2.39 -9.49
N VAL A 81 -12.16 1.48 -8.56
CA VAL A 81 -12.35 1.69 -7.12
C VAL A 81 -11.02 2.04 -6.47
N LEU A 82 -11.00 3.17 -5.77
CA LEU A 82 -9.95 3.57 -4.83
C LEU A 82 -10.37 3.24 -3.41
N LYS A 83 -9.44 2.78 -2.57
CA LYS A 83 -9.71 2.44 -1.17
C LYS A 83 -8.84 3.26 -0.24
N LEU A 84 -9.42 3.80 0.83
CA LEU A 84 -8.69 4.49 1.89
C LEU A 84 -8.56 3.56 3.10
N TYR A 85 -7.34 3.29 3.52
CA TYR A 85 -7.04 2.54 4.73
C TYR A 85 -6.55 3.47 5.83
N GLN A 86 -6.95 3.21 7.08
CA GLN A 86 -6.40 3.93 8.22
C GLN A 86 -4.98 3.41 8.54
N ALA A 87 -4.05 4.32 8.83
CA ALA A 87 -2.63 3.98 8.97
C ALA A 87 -2.29 3.14 10.22
N ASN A 88 -3.15 3.15 11.25
CA ASN A 88 -2.90 2.46 12.53
C ASN A 88 -3.77 1.22 12.75
N THR A 89 -5.07 1.28 12.42
CA THR A 89 -5.96 0.12 12.56
C THR A 89 -5.95 -0.79 11.33
N TYR A 90 -5.41 -0.32 10.21
CA TYR A 90 -5.40 -1.04 8.92
C TYR A 90 -6.80 -1.29 8.34
N GLU A 91 -7.83 -0.65 8.89
CA GLU A 91 -9.20 -0.79 8.44
C GLU A 91 -9.45 0.01 7.17
N CYS A 92 -10.27 -0.54 6.27
CA CYS A 92 -10.78 0.17 5.11
C CYS A 92 -11.87 1.16 5.57
N LEU A 93 -11.57 2.46 5.48
CA LEU A 93 -12.48 3.52 5.91
C LEU A 93 -13.52 3.86 4.83
N THR A 94 -13.11 3.83 3.56
CA THR A 94 -14.01 4.14 2.45
C THR A 94 -13.51 3.57 1.12
N GLU A 95 -14.45 3.33 0.22
CA GLU A 95 -14.21 2.97 -1.17
C GLU A 95 -14.88 4.00 -2.10
N ILE A 96 -14.16 4.48 -3.12
CA ILE A 96 -14.66 5.47 -4.08
C ILE A 96 -14.58 4.89 -5.48
N ASN A 97 -15.72 4.83 -6.17
CA ASN A 97 -15.79 4.48 -7.58
C ASN A 97 -15.63 5.74 -8.45
N ILE A 98 -14.54 5.82 -9.22
CA ILE A 98 -14.23 6.95 -10.08
C ILE A 98 -14.78 6.81 -11.51
N ALA A 99 -15.36 5.65 -11.88
CA ALA A 99 -15.89 5.43 -13.23
C ALA A 99 -16.87 6.53 -13.69
N PRO A 100 -17.84 6.99 -12.87
CA PRO A 100 -18.77 8.04 -13.29
C PRO A 100 -18.08 9.37 -13.62
N ALA A 101 -17.05 9.74 -12.85
CA ALA A 101 -16.29 10.97 -13.08
C ALA A 101 -15.49 10.91 -14.38
N VAL A 102 -14.90 9.75 -14.69
CA VAL A 102 -14.13 9.54 -15.92
C VAL A 102 -15.04 9.54 -17.15
N THR A 103 -16.20 8.88 -17.09
CA THR A 103 -17.17 8.87 -18.20
C THR A 103 -17.62 10.29 -18.55
N LYS A 104 -17.86 11.14 -17.55
CA LYS A 104 -18.19 12.56 -17.76
C LYS A 104 -17.06 13.37 -18.41
N MET A 105 -15.80 13.01 -18.18
CA MET A 105 -14.66 13.71 -18.80
C MET A 105 -14.43 13.32 -20.26
N LEU A 106 -14.93 12.15 -20.68
CA LEU A 106 -14.76 11.60 -22.03
C LEU A 106 -15.97 11.84 -22.95
N SER A 107 -17.04 12.45 -22.42
CA SER A 107 -18.25 12.85 -23.15
C SER A 107 -18.17 14.32 -23.58
#